data_AF-A0AAV4HNT3-F1
#
_entry.id   AF-A0AAV4HNT3-F1
#
_cell.length_a   1.000
_cell.length_b   1.000
_cell.length_c   1.000
_cell.angle_alpha   90.00
_cell.angle_beta   90.00
_cell.angle_gamma   90.00
#
_symmetry.space_group_name_H-M   'P 1'
#
loop_
_entity.id
_entity.type
_entity.pdbx_description
1 polymer ?
#
loop_
_entity_poly.entity_id
_entity_poly.type
_entity_poly.pdbx_seq_one_letter_code
_entity_poly.pdbx_strand_id
1 'polypeptide(L)'
;MYSENWSFSDSESSSVSGLDDTTLDSTYDIAKDPDFIAIEKRQNRAEKPINGSEEASSNQIIEEQPRLYDQQVAGPSMPHDMDDDPVIEKKSTRKRHRKPETWKRNIRKTLNNQEHEHVDSTGKVKAKKVPKSVDCSKCRFKCSEKNQ
;
A
#
# COMPACT_ATOMS: atom_id res chain seq x y z
N MET A 1 -50.83 0.25 -8.64
CA MET A 1 -49.72 1.20 -8.56
C MET A 1 -49.84 1.93 -7.24
N TYR A 2 -49.07 1.56 -6.23
CA TYR A 2 -49.06 2.24 -4.94
C TYR A 2 -47.86 3.19 -4.92
N SER A 3 -48.12 4.49 -4.89
CA SER A 3 -47.09 5.51 -4.70
C SER A 3 -46.88 5.71 -3.21
N GLU A 4 -45.73 5.27 -2.69
CA GLU A 4 -45.33 5.54 -1.31
C GLU A 4 -44.62 6.90 -1.24
N ASN A 5 -45.28 7.88 -0.63
CA ASN A 5 -44.69 9.17 -0.30
C ASN A 5 -43.75 9.01 0.91
N TRP A 6 -42.44 9.01 0.67
CA TRP A 6 -41.44 9.10 1.73
C TRP A 6 -41.24 10.56 2.13
N SER A 7 -41.82 10.97 3.26
CA SER A 7 -41.57 12.27 3.87
C SER A 7 -40.35 12.14 4.79
N PHE A 8 -39.20 12.66 4.36
CA PHE A 8 -38.02 12.82 5.21
C PHE A 8 -38.21 14.08 6.05
N SER A 9 -38.34 13.93 7.37
CA SER A 9 -38.31 15.05 8.30
C SER A 9 -36.85 15.37 8.62
N ASP A 10 -36.35 16.49 8.09
CA ASP A 10 -35.05 17.04 8.45
C ASP A 10 -35.09 17.55 9.89
N SER A 11 -34.38 16.86 10.78
CA SER A 11 -34.17 17.30 12.16
C SER A 11 -33.01 18.29 12.25
N GLU A 12 -33.27 19.31 13.04
CA GLU A 12 -32.57 20.58 13.15
C GLU A 12 -31.09 20.47 13.55
N SER A 13 -30.30 21.37 12.97
CA SER A 13 -28.88 21.56 13.27
C SER A 13 -28.70 22.18 14.66
N SER A 14 -28.13 21.44 15.61
CA SER A 14 -27.62 22.00 16.86
C SER A 14 -26.24 22.62 16.62
N SER A 15 -26.19 23.96 16.61
CA SER A 15 -24.96 24.74 16.58
C SER A 15 -24.31 24.73 17.96
N VAL A 16 -23.31 23.88 18.16
CA VAL A 16 -22.44 23.94 19.35
C VAL A 16 -21.31 24.94 19.10
N SER A 17 -21.53 26.17 19.54
CA SER A 17 -20.49 27.17 19.75
C SER A 17 -19.88 26.98 21.14
N GLY A 18 -18.63 26.54 21.20
CA GLY A 18 -17.82 26.45 22.41
C GLY A 18 -16.35 26.33 22.02
N LEU A 19 -15.72 27.48 21.78
CA LEU A 19 -14.29 27.63 21.54
C LEU A 19 -13.76 28.56 22.62
N ASP A 20 -13.45 27.93 23.73
CA ASP A 20 -12.81 28.46 24.93
C ASP A 20 -12.18 27.19 25.53
N ASP A 21 -10.89 27.09 25.84
CA ASP A 21 -9.95 28.07 26.36
C ASP A 21 -8.56 27.41 26.17
N THR A 22 -7.60 28.08 25.54
CA THR A 22 -6.22 27.57 25.45
C THR A 22 -5.51 27.81 26.78
N THR A 23 -5.94 27.10 27.82
CA THR A 23 -5.09 26.85 28.98
C THR A 23 -4.02 25.85 28.55
N LEU A 24 -2.92 26.35 28.01
CA LEU A 24 -1.67 25.60 27.95
C LEU A 24 -1.24 25.36 29.40
N ASP A 25 -1.73 24.26 29.95
CA ASP A 25 -1.36 23.75 31.27
C ASP A 25 0.16 23.59 31.29
N SER A 26 0.86 24.46 32.03
CA SER A 26 2.32 24.48 32.07
C SER A 26 2.91 23.22 32.72
N THR A 27 2.06 22.29 33.15
CA THR A 27 2.44 20.97 33.65
C THR A 27 2.41 19.89 32.57
N TYR A 28 1.96 20.21 31.35
CA TYR A 28 1.91 19.26 30.24
C TYR A 28 3.33 18.96 29.71
N ASP A 29 3.86 17.83 30.16
CA ASP A 29 5.15 17.29 29.73
C ASP A 29 5.00 16.63 28.35
N ILE A 30 5.37 17.37 27.30
CA ILE A 30 5.35 16.91 25.89
C ILE A 30 6.09 15.58 25.70
N ALA A 31 7.10 15.27 26.53
CA ALA A 31 7.82 14.00 26.44
C ALA A 31 6.97 12.78 26.81
N LYS A 32 5.81 12.98 27.46
CA LYS A 32 4.85 11.92 27.82
C LYS A 32 3.65 11.85 26.89
N ASP A 33 3.56 12.75 25.91
CA ASP A 33 2.49 12.72 24.93
C ASP A 33 2.60 11.44 24.07
N PRO A 34 1.57 10.57 24.05
CA PRO A 34 1.59 9.36 23.23
C PRO A 34 1.85 9.64 21.74
N ASP A 35 1.42 10.79 21.23
CA ASP A 35 1.62 11.15 19.84
C ASP A 35 3.08 11.55 19.57
N PHE A 36 3.72 12.28 20.51
CA PHE A 36 5.13 12.62 20.42
C PHE A 36 6.02 11.36 20.46
N ILE A 37 5.74 10.43 21.38
CA ILE A 37 6.43 9.14 21.48
C ILE A 37 6.27 8.32 20.19
N ALA A 38 5.09 8.35 19.56
CA ALA A 38 4.84 7.63 18.31
C ALA A 38 5.62 8.21 17.12
N ILE A 39 5.82 9.53 17.09
CA ILE A 39 6.60 10.22 16.05
C ILE A 39 8.09 9.93 16.21
N GLU A 40 8.63 10.07 17.41
CA GLU A 40 10.05 9.83 17.71
C GLU A 40 10.45 8.38 17.42
N LYS A 41 9.59 7.41 17.75
CA LYS A 41 9.83 5.99 17.45
C LYS A 41 9.85 5.67 15.95
N ARG A 42 9.15 6.45 15.12
CA ARG A 42 9.19 6.30 13.65
C ARG A 42 10.51 6.81 13.06
N GLN A 43 11.01 7.94 13.56
CA GLN A 43 12.29 8.52 13.10
C GLN A 43 13.46 7.59 13.45
N ASN A 44 13.51 7.08 14.68
CA ASN A 44 14.55 6.13 15.11
C ASN A 44 14.52 4.77 14.38
N ARG A 45 13.38 4.38 13.78
CA ARG A 45 13.28 3.17 12.96
C ARG A 45 13.75 3.39 11.52
N ALA A 46 13.63 4.62 11.01
CA ALA A 46 14.05 4.96 9.65
C ALA A 46 15.58 5.12 9.53
N GLU A 47 16.27 5.44 10.62
CA GLU A 47 17.72 5.70 10.61
C GLU A 47 18.58 4.49 10.98
N LYS A 48 18.01 3.29 11.24
CA LYS A 48 18.83 2.09 11.38
C LYS A 48 19.26 1.60 10.00
N PRO A 49 20.53 1.76 9.59
CA PRO A 49 21.04 1.09 8.40
C PRO A 49 20.89 -0.41 8.59
N ILE A 50 20.27 -1.06 7.61
CA ILE A 50 20.13 -2.51 7.51
C ILE A 50 21.53 -3.07 7.20
N ASN A 51 22.33 -3.31 8.24
CA ASN A 51 23.57 -4.07 8.15
C ASN A 51 23.44 -5.32 9.03
N GLY A 52 23.48 -6.49 8.39
CA GLY A 52 23.46 -7.82 9.01
C GLY A 52 22.44 -8.74 8.33
N SER A 53 22.78 -9.41 7.23
CA SER A 53 23.52 -10.68 7.15
C SER A 53 22.67 -11.90 7.55
N GLU A 54 21.98 -12.49 6.57
CA GLU A 54 21.60 -13.90 6.62
C GLU A 54 22.37 -14.63 5.51
N GLU A 55 23.42 -15.33 5.95
CA GLU A 55 24.04 -16.42 5.22
C GLU A 55 23.05 -17.59 5.17
N ALA A 56 22.70 -18.06 3.97
CA ALA A 56 22.54 -19.47 3.67
C ALA A 56 22.29 -19.70 2.18
N SER A 57 23.35 -20.16 1.50
CA SER A 57 23.33 -21.39 0.71
C SER A 57 22.37 -21.47 -0.49
N SER A 58 22.92 -21.29 -1.70
CA SER A 58 22.90 -22.37 -2.71
C SER A 58 23.79 -22.02 -3.92
N ASN A 59 24.56 -23.01 -4.34
CA ASN A 59 25.65 -22.97 -5.31
C ASN A 59 25.21 -22.58 -6.73
N GLN A 60 25.87 -21.59 -7.33
CA GLN A 60 26.30 -21.68 -8.73
C GLN A 60 27.72 -21.15 -8.88
N ILE A 61 28.59 -22.09 -9.24
CA ILE A 61 29.96 -21.92 -9.69
C ILE A 61 29.92 -21.05 -10.95
N ILE A 62 30.45 -19.84 -10.87
CA ILE A 62 30.94 -19.12 -12.05
C ILE A 62 32.45 -19.04 -11.86
N GLU A 63 33.14 -19.74 -12.75
CA GLU A 63 34.57 -19.85 -12.91
C GLU A 63 35.19 -18.45 -13.01
N GLU A 64 35.88 -18.04 -11.94
CA GLU A 64 36.68 -16.82 -11.90
C GLU A 64 37.90 -16.99 -12.81
N GLN A 65 37.84 -16.37 -13.98
CA GLN A 65 39.01 -16.09 -14.80
C GLN A 65 39.90 -15.07 -14.06
N PRO A 66 41.20 -15.35 -13.84
CA PRO A 66 42.10 -14.38 -13.24
C PRO A 66 42.27 -13.18 -14.18
N ARG A 67 41.74 -12.02 -13.78
CA ARG A 67 42.02 -10.74 -14.44
C ARG A 67 43.48 -10.38 -14.22
N LEU A 68 44.30 -10.55 -15.25
CA LEU A 68 45.59 -9.89 -15.40
C LEU A 68 45.34 -8.38 -15.56
N TYR A 69 45.51 -7.64 -14.47
CA TYR A 69 45.68 -6.19 -14.50
C TYR A 69 47.18 -5.88 -14.59
N ASP A 70 47.66 -5.56 -15.79
CA ASP A 70 48.69 -4.52 -15.95
C ASP A 70 48.87 -4.17 -17.43
N GLN A 71 48.35 -3.01 -17.85
CA GLN A 71 48.97 -2.23 -18.92
C GLN A 71 48.39 -0.82 -18.91
N GLN A 72 49.11 0.11 -18.29
CA GLN A 72 48.94 1.54 -18.53
C GLN A 72 49.39 1.82 -19.97
N VAL A 73 48.46 2.22 -20.83
CA VAL A 73 48.80 2.75 -22.17
C VAL A 73 48.08 4.09 -22.34
N ALA A 74 48.90 5.10 -22.63
CA ALA A 74 48.53 6.49 -22.80
C ALA A 74 47.37 6.67 -23.80
N GLY A 75 46.48 7.62 -23.47
CA GLY A 75 45.22 7.81 -24.16
C GLY A 75 45.34 8.29 -25.61
N PRO A 76 44.36 7.96 -26.46
CA PRO A 76 44.00 8.78 -27.60
C PRO A 76 43.04 9.89 -27.14
N SER A 77 43.40 11.15 -27.43
CA SER A 77 42.49 12.29 -27.32
C SER A 77 41.31 12.08 -28.27
N MET A 78 40.18 11.63 -27.73
CA MET A 78 38.94 11.51 -28.50
C MET A 78 38.40 12.91 -28.81
N PRO A 79 37.90 13.13 -30.03
CA PRO A 79 37.32 14.40 -30.45
C PRO A 79 36.09 14.73 -29.60
N HIS A 80 35.90 16.02 -29.36
CA HIS A 80 34.78 16.60 -28.63
C HIS A 80 33.50 16.36 -29.43
N ASP A 81 32.91 15.17 -29.26
CA ASP A 81 31.57 14.88 -29.74
C ASP A 81 30.60 15.81 -29.02
N MET A 82 29.80 16.50 -29.85
CA MET A 82 28.78 17.45 -29.45
C MET A 82 27.92 16.86 -28.33
N ASP A 83 27.75 17.63 -27.25
CA ASP A 83 26.84 17.32 -26.15
C ASP A 83 25.39 17.26 -26.65
N ASP A 84 24.99 16.12 -27.21
CA ASP A 84 23.58 15.71 -27.33
C ASP A 84 23.08 15.37 -25.93
N ASP A 85 22.85 16.44 -25.15
CA ASP A 85 22.15 16.35 -23.87
C ASP A 85 20.81 15.63 -24.11
N PRO A 86 20.54 14.47 -23.47
CA PRO A 86 19.28 13.80 -23.64
C PRO A 86 18.18 14.75 -23.17
N VAL A 87 17.27 15.11 -24.08
CA VAL A 87 16.08 15.91 -23.76
C VAL A 87 15.27 15.15 -22.72
N ILE A 88 15.52 15.43 -21.45
CA ILE A 88 14.74 14.91 -20.33
C ILE A 88 13.36 15.56 -20.47
N GLU A 89 12.43 14.84 -21.10
CA GLU A 89 11.04 15.26 -21.22
C GLU A 89 10.53 15.61 -19.82
N LYS A 90 10.26 16.91 -19.60
CA LYS A 90 9.70 17.43 -18.36
C LYS A 90 8.34 16.76 -18.15
N LYS A 91 8.32 15.72 -17.31
CA LYS A 91 7.11 14.96 -16.95
C LYS A 91 6.04 15.95 -16.49
N SER A 92 4.97 16.08 -17.27
CA SER A 92 3.91 17.05 -16.97
C SER A 92 3.39 16.82 -15.56
N THR A 93 3.35 17.87 -14.75
CA THR A 93 2.88 17.89 -13.36
C THR A 93 1.34 17.84 -13.28
N ARG A 94 0.70 17.15 -14.22
CA ARG A 94 -0.76 17.03 -14.26
C ARG A 94 -1.22 16.27 -13.02
N LYS A 95 -2.33 16.74 -12.42
CA LYS A 95 -3.01 16.05 -11.32
C LYS A 95 -3.14 14.57 -11.69
N ARG A 96 -2.59 13.68 -10.85
CA ARG A 96 -2.61 12.24 -11.11
C ARG A 96 -4.06 11.78 -11.27
N HIS A 97 -4.36 11.12 -12.37
CA HIS A 97 -5.65 10.45 -12.53
C HIS A 97 -5.74 9.34 -11.47
N ARG A 98 -6.79 9.37 -10.65
CA ARG A 98 -7.01 8.31 -9.67
C ARG A 98 -7.46 7.06 -10.42
N LYS A 99 -6.71 5.97 -10.25
CA LYS A 99 -7.05 4.63 -10.74
C LYS A 99 -7.52 3.79 -9.56
N PRO A 100 -8.84 3.74 -9.27
CA PRO A 100 -9.34 3.01 -8.12
C PRO A 100 -9.03 1.51 -8.21
N GLU A 101 -8.97 0.94 -9.41
CA GLU A 101 -8.61 -0.46 -9.64
C GLU A 101 -7.21 -0.83 -9.12
N THR A 102 -6.27 0.11 -9.13
CA THR A 102 -4.90 -0.13 -8.65
C THR A 102 -4.76 0.07 -7.15
N TRP A 103 -5.83 0.43 -6.44
CA TRP A 103 -5.76 0.62 -4.99
C TRP A 103 -5.60 -0.72 -4.30
N LYS A 104 -4.60 -0.84 -3.42
CA LYS A 104 -4.34 -2.06 -2.61
C LYS A 104 -5.57 -2.59 -1.88
N ARG A 105 -6.51 -1.71 -1.48
CA ARG A 105 -7.78 -2.11 -0.85
C ARG A 105 -8.71 -2.80 -1.86
N ASN A 106 -8.83 -2.25 -3.05
CA ASN A 106 -9.69 -2.78 -4.09
C ASN A 106 -9.16 -4.10 -4.63
N ILE A 107 -7.85 -4.19 -4.89
CA ILE A 107 -7.20 -5.45 -5.30
C ILE A 107 -7.43 -6.56 -4.26
N ARG A 108 -7.27 -6.27 -2.96
CA ARG A 108 -7.56 -7.25 -1.91
C ARG A 108 -9.04 -7.64 -1.86
N LYS A 109 -9.95 -6.69 -2.05
CA LYS A 109 -11.39 -6.96 -2.08
C LYS A 109 -11.77 -7.83 -3.29
N THR A 110 -11.21 -7.56 -4.47
CA THR A 110 -11.46 -8.36 -5.67
C THR A 110 -10.91 -9.77 -5.51
N LEU A 111 -9.68 -9.94 -5.02
CA LEU A 111 -9.09 -11.26 -4.76
C LEU A 111 -9.92 -12.07 -3.74
N ASN A 112 -10.40 -11.42 -2.67
CA ASN A 112 -11.29 -12.06 -1.70
C ASN A 112 -12.63 -12.49 -2.31
N ASN A 113 -13.25 -11.63 -3.12
CA ASN A 113 -14.55 -11.90 -3.72
C ASN A 113 -14.48 -12.96 -4.83
N GLN A 114 -13.40 -13.00 -5.59
CA GLN A 114 -13.14 -14.01 -6.62
C GLN A 114 -12.63 -15.33 -6.01
N GLU A 115 -12.50 -15.39 -4.69
CA GLU A 115 -12.03 -16.56 -3.95
C GLU A 115 -10.64 -17.02 -4.42
N HIS A 116 -9.77 -16.12 -4.89
CA HIS A 116 -8.42 -16.50 -5.30
C HIS A 116 -7.49 -16.59 -4.10
N GLU A 117 -6.53 -17.51 -4.19
CA GLU A 117 -5.41 -17.57 -3.28
C GLU A 117 -4.56 -16.29 -3.41
N HIS A 118 -4.22 -15.68 -2.29
CA HIS A 118 -3.42 -14.45 -2.29
C HIS A 118 -2.54 -14.35 -1.05
N VAL A 119 -1.44 -13.60 -1.19
CA VAL A 119 -0.50 -13.33 -0.10
C VAL A 119 -1.01 -12.16 0.74
N ASP A 120 -1.13 -12.35 2.05
CA ASP A 120 -1.51 -11.30 3.00
C ASP A 120 -0.33 -10.36 3.28
N SER A 121 -0.58 -9.24 3.96
CA SER A 121 0.47 -8.27 4.31
C SER A 121 1.57 -8.84 5.21
N THR A 122 1.33 -9.98 5.85
CA THR A 122 2.28 -10.72 6.68
C THR A 122 3.13 -11.72 5.88
N GLY A 123 2.94 -11.81 4.57
CA GLY A 123 3.61 -12.79 3.71
C GLY A 123 2.96 -14.19 3.73
N LYS A 124 1.88 -14.38 4.49
CA LYS A 124 1.17 -15.66 4.56
C LYS A 124 0.22 -15.83 3.39
N VAL A 125 0.22 -17.02 2.79
CA VAL A 125 -0.71 -17.37 1.71
C VAL A 125 -2.08 -17.71 2.31
N LYS A 126 -3.13 -17.03 1.83
CA LYS A 126 -4.53 -17.31 2.20
C LYS A 126 -5.17 -18.19 1.15
N ALA A 127 -5.58 -19.39 1.57
CA ALA A 127 -6.27 -20.33 0.71
C ALA A 127 -7.60 -19.79 0.17
N LYS A 128 -7.97 -20.26 -1.02
CA LYS A 128 -9.29 -20.05 -1.63
C LYS A 128 -10.41 -20.48 -0.67
N LYS A 129 -11.34 -19.57 -0.40
CA LYS A 129 -12.57 -19.91 0.34
C LYS A 129 -13.54 -20.56 -0.64
N VAL A 130 -13.82 -21.85 -0.47
CA VAL A 130 -14.87 -22.53 -1.24
C VAL A 130 -16.16 -22.49 -0.43
N PRO A 131 -17.26 -21.93 -0.97
CA PRO A 131 -18.55 -21.96 -0.29
C PRO A 131 -18.99 -23.42 -0.16
N LYS A 132 -19.43 -23.79 1.05
CA LYS A 132 -19.97 -25.14 1.27
C LYS A 132 -21.32 -25.24 0.58
N SER A 133 -21.58 -26.39 -0.05
CA SER A 133 -22.93 -26.72 -0.51
C SER A 133 -23.88 -26.71 0.69
N VAL A 134 -24.98 -25.99 0.57
CA VAL A 134 -26.02 -25.92 1.60
C VAL A 134 -27.21 -26.74 1.12
N ASP A 135 -27.67 -27.67 1.96
CA ASP A 135 -28.89 -28.43 1.71
C ASP A 135 -30.11 -27.51 1.78
N CYS A 136 -30.63 -27.15 0.60
CA CYS A 136 -31.77 -26.24 0.49
C CYS A 136 -33.13 -26.92 0.65
N SER A 137 -33.19 -28.19 1.10
CA SER A 137 -34.43 -28.97 1.25
C SER A 137 -35.46 -28.33 2.19
N LYS A 138 -35.00 -27.56 3.18
CA LYS A 138 -35.84 -26.82 4.14
C LYS A 138 -35.70 -25.30 4.01
N CYS A 139 -35.23 -24.81 2.86
CA CYS A 139 -35.00 -23.38 2.68
C CYS A 139 -36.31 -22.58 2.75
N ARG A 140 -36.42 -21.64 3.71
CA ARG A 140 -37.56 -20.72 3.86
C ARG A 140 -37.89 -19.97 2.56
N PHE A 141 -36.86 -19.68 1.77
CA PHE A 141 -36.97 -18.92 0.53
C PHE A 141 -37.26 -19.78 -0.70
N LYS A 142 -37.37 -21.12 -0.56
CA LYS A 142 -37.64 -22.07 -1.65
C LYS A 142 -36.70 -21.86 -2.85
N CYS A 143 -35.41 -21.66 -2.60
CA CYS A 143 -34.41 -21.34 -3.64
C CYS A 143 -34.34 -22.40 -4.75
N SER A 144 -34.69 -23.66 -4.43
CA SER A 144 -34.76 -24.77 -5.38
C SER A 144 -35.99 -24.73 -6.30
N GLU A 145 -37.05 -24.01 -5.94
CA GLU A 145 -38.30 -23.94 -6.72
C GLU A 145 -38.28 -22.79 -7.76
N LYS A 146 -37.39 -21.80 -7.61
CA LYS A 146 -37.35 -20.59 -8.46
C LYS A 146 -36.42 -20.69 -9.68
N ASN A 147 -35.72 -21.81 -9.86
CA ASN A 147 -34.79 -22.04 -10.97
C ASN A 147 -35.33 -23.08 -11.99
N GLN A 148 -36.65 -23.27 -12.06
CA GLN A 148 -37.33 -24.03 -13.12
C GLN A 148 -38.03 -23.09 -14.09
#